data_AF-T0AP97-F1
#
_entry.id   AF-T0AP97-F1
#
_cell.length_a   1.000
_cell.length_b   1.000
_cell.length_c   1.000
_cell.angle_alpha   90.00
_cell.angle_beta   90.00
_cell.angle_gamma   90.00
#
_symmetry.space_group_name_H-M   'P 1'
#
loop_
_entity.id
_entity.type
_entity.pdbx_description
1 polymer ?
#
loop_
_entity_poly.entity_id
_entity_poly.type
_entity_poly.pdbx_seq_one_letter_code
_entity_poly.pdbx_strand_id
1 'polypeptide(L)'
;MPSPRSLTLALYTHWEIIEALVPLTRDFPAFDPEHAMAIIARASPTLDVAQSEDTLRQLVNSDLLRVVPRGSALELHPQVLEFVRGLTREHELGLSQVLRARVDAIREATAQLADALVLGRADGMRSAASKLAELFRQISQQLDQDRHAILELAERAKAADANLPLVRRYADVLEAFDSYIEPMAQMMDSGPEGTFYRFLEQAEQTLDHAVETLEVRGALYTQRLAMRHVAFRAKELRRLGREVLKQCSDTLLREELRQHNALSSAISHLLGQIRKRGLKRTLRNGDLPLWQRGFPRRVSVGGDFLSVFCVVNIGLSEVS
;
A
#
# COMPACT_ATOMS: atom_id res chain seq x y z
N MET A 1 31.32 12.07 3.35
CA MET A 1 30.23 11.08 3.29
C MET A 1 30.01 10.61 4.72
N PRO A 2 28.85 10.91 5.31
CA PRO A 2 28.53 10.50 6.67
C PRO A 2 28.48 8.97 6.73
N SER A 3 28.84 8.40 7.88
CA SER A 3 28.72 6.95 8.05
C SER A 3 27.24 6.55 8.03
N PRO A 4 26.85 5.41 7.42
CA PRO A 4 25.44 5.01 7.35
C PRO A 4 24.81 4.84 8.74
N ARG A 5 25.60 4.47 9.75
CA ARG A 5 25.14 4.36 11.15
C ARG A 5 24.87 5.72 11.81
N SER A 6 25.66 6.75 11.49
CA SER A 6 25.41 8.09 12.02
C SER A 6 24.20 8.74 11.36
N LEU A 7 23.97 8.47 10.07
CA LEU A 7 22.82 8.96 9.34
C LEU A 7 21.51 8.34 9.87
N THR A 8 21.48 7.03 10.13
CA THR A 8 20.29 6.37 10.69
C THR A 8 19.97 6.83 12.10
N LEU A 9 21.00 7.08 12.93
CA LEU A 9 20.81 7.65 14.27
C LEU A 9 20.26 9.08 14.22
N ALA A 10 20.78 9.91 13.31
CA ALA A 10 20.28 11.27 13.09
C ALA A 10 18.84 11.27 12.57
N LEU A 11 18.50 10.37 11.64
CA LEU A 11 17.13 10.15 11.16
C LEU A 11 16.17 9.77 12.28
N TYR A 12 16.58 8.84 13.15
CA TYR A 12 15.76 8.43 14.30
C TYR A 12 15.53 9.58 15.28
N THR A 13 16.57 10.37 15.54
CA THR A 13 16.51 11.48 16.52
C THR A 13 15.64 12.64 16.05
N HIS A 14 15.60 12.90 14.74
CA HIS A 14 14.86 14.03 14.15
C HIS A 14 13.72 13.60 13.21
N TRP A 15 13.19 12.40 13.40
CA TRP A 15 12.21 11.79 12.49
C TRP A 15 10.98 12.67 12.27
N GLU A 16 10.37 13.19 13.33
CA GLU A 16 9.14 13.99 13.27
C GLU A 16 9.29 15.24 12.39
N ILE A 17 10.48 15.85 12.40
CA ILE A 17 10.80 17.04 11.60
C ILE A 17 10.96 16.64 10.13
N ILE A 18 11.66 15.54 9.85
CA ILE A 18 11.92 15.07 8.48
C ILE A 18 10.62 14.59 7.84
N GLU A 19 9.78 13.87 8.58
CA GLU A 19 8.46 13.44 8.15
C GLU A 19 7.57 14.63 7.76
N ALA A 20 7.63 15.74 8.51
CA ALA A 20 6.90 16.97 8.19
C ALA A 20 7.45 17.72 6.96
N LEU A 21 8.76 17.61 6.68
CA LEU A 21 9.43 18.29 5.55
C LEU A 21 9.26 17.56 4.22
N VAL A 22 9.19 16.22 4.22
CA VAL A 22 9.15 15.40 3.00
C VAL A 22 7.95 15.71 2.09
N PRO A 23 6.70 15.90 2.57
CA PRO A 23 5.57 16.26 1.72
C PRO A 23 5.77 17.59 0.99
N LEU A 24 6.42 18.56 1.65
CA LEU A 24 6.64 19.91 1.12
C LEU A 24 7.65 19.94 -0.03
N THR A 25 8.54 18.93 -0.11
CA THR A 25 9.47 18.79 -1.26
C THR A 25 8.77 18.57 -2.59
N ARG A 26 7.48 18.17 -2.59
CA ARG A 26 6.69 17.99 -3.81
C ARG A 26 6.36 19.33 -4.47
N ASP A 27 6.10 20.35 -3.66
CA ASP A 27 5.72 21.69 -4.13
C ASP A 27 6.94 22.61 -4.23
N PHE A 28 7.91 22.46 -3.31
CA PHE A 28 9.12 23.26 -3.25
C PHE A 28 10.36 22.37 -3.06
N PRO A 29 11.20 22.17 -4.09
CA PRO A 29 12.38 21.30 -3.98
C PRO A 29 13.44 21.85 -3.02
N ALA A 30 13.47 23.17 -2.80
CA ALA A 30 14.31 23.87 -1.85
C ALA A 30 13.47 24.81 -0.99
N PHE A 31 13.87 25.00 0.27
CA PHE A 31 13.17 25.79 1.27
C PHE A 31 14.04 26.93 1.76
N ASP A 32 13.42 28.06 2.09
CA ASP A 32 14.12 29.09 2.85
C ASP A 32 14.35 28.65 4.30
N PRO A 33 15.44 29.11 4.95
CA PRO A 33 15.74 28.75 6.33
C PRO A 33 14.66 29.20 7.30
N GLU A 34 13.99 30.33 7.05
CA GLU A 34 12.84 30.80 7.84
C GLU A 34 11.64 29.85 7.74
N HIS A 35 11.39 29.32 6.53
CA HIS A 35 10.34 28.33 6.31
C HIS A 35 10.67 27.00 7.01
N ALA A 36 11.92 26.55 6.96
CA ALA A 36 12.37 25.35 7.67
C ALA A 36 12.22 25.52 9.20
N MET A 37 12.57 26.69 9.75
CA MET A 37 12.39 27.02 11.17
C MET A 37 10.91 26.97 11.59
N ALA A 38 10.01 27.53 10.79
CA ALA A 38 8.58 27.48 11.06
C ALA A 38 8.04 26.04 11.11
N ILE A 39 8.59 25.15 10.28
CA ILE A 39 8.21 23.73 10.25
C ILE A 39 8.76 22.99 11.46
N ILE A 40 10.01 23.26 11.86
CA ILE A 40 10.62 22.69 13.07
C ILE A 40 9.81 23.09 14.32
N ALA A 41 9.47 24.37 14.45
CA ALA A 41 8.67 24.88 15.57
C ALA A 41 7.27 24.24 15.62
N ARG A 42 6.70 23.90 14.44
CA ARG A 42 5.40 23.20 14.36
C ARG A 42 5.51 21.71 14.66
N ALA A 43 6.57 21.05 14.22
CA ALA A 43 6.79 19.62 14.41
C ALA A 43 7.17 19.30 15.86
N SER A 44 7.87 20.22 16.55
CA SER A 44 8.29 20.07 17.93
C SER A 44 7.92 21.31 18.76
N PRO A 45 6.67 21.42 19.23
CA PRO A 45 6.14 22.61 19.92
C PRO A 45 6.80 22.92 21.27
N THR A 46 7.62 22.01 21.79
CA THR A 46 8.30 22.10 23.09
C THR A 46 9.64 22.82 23.02
N LEU A 47 10.15 23.13 21.83
CA LEU A 47 11.47 23.74 21.63
C LEU A 47 11.38 25.27 21.62
N ASP A 48 12.31 25.91 22.31
CA ASP A 48 12.50 27.35 22.22
C ASP A 48 13.10 27.76 20.86
N VAL A 49 13.05 29.05 20.52
CA VAL A 49 13.56 29.61 19.25
C VAL A 49 15.05 29.30 19.07
N ALA A 50 15.85 29.45 20.14
CA ALA A 50 17.28 29.13 20.13
C ALA A 50 17.53 27.62 19.92
N GLN A 51 16.71 26.76 20.54
CA GLN A 51 16.84 25.31 20.41
C GLN A 51 16.40 24.82 19.02
N SER A 52 15.43 25.50 18.41
CA SER A 52 15.00 25.23 17.03
C SER A 52 16.10 25.57 16.02
N GLU A 53 16.84 26.66 16.25
CA GLU A 53 17.99 27.03 15.42
C GLU A 53 19.15 26.03 15.57
N ASP A 54 19.42 25.59 16.80
CA ASP A 54 20.41 24.54 17.07
C ASP A 54 20.02 23.22 16.38
N THR A 55 18.74 22.87 16.39
CA THR A 55 18.22 21.67 15.71
C THR A 55 18.38 21.80 14.19
N LEU A 56 18.10 22.97 13.61
CA LEU A 56 18.33 23.21 12.18
C LEU A 56 19.81 23.07 11.81
N ARG A 57 20.71 23.62 12.65
CA ARG A 57 22.16 23.46 12.47
C ARG A 57 22.58 21.99 12.56
N GLN A 58 22.01 21.24 13.50
CA GLN A 58 22.25 19.80 13.64
C GLN A 58 21.82 19.03 12.39
N LEU A 59 20.64 19.32 11.83
CA LEU A 59 20.13 18.69 10.60
C LEU A 59 21.04 18.92 9.38
N VAL A 60 21.62 20.12 9.28
CA VAL A 60 22.60 20.45 8.23
C VAL A 60 23.93 19.75 8.48
N ASN A 61 24.43 19.77 9.72
CA ASN A 61 25.69 19.13 10.11
C ASN A 61 25.65 17.59 9.99
N SER A 62 24.46 16.99 10.13
CA SER A 62 24.25 15.55 9.97
C SER A 62 23.96 15.12 8.54
N ASP A 63 24.13 16.00 7.55
CA ASP A 63 23.85 15.77 6.12
C ASP A 63 22.39 15.33 5.84
N LEU A 64 21.44 15.67 6.70
CA LEU A 64 20.01 15.44 6.46
C LEU A 64 19.44 16.56 5.57
N LEU A 65 19.86 17.79 5.83
CA LEU A 65 19.64 18.96 4.99
C LEU A 65 20.95 19.40 4.36
N ARG A 66 20.88 19.86 3.11
CA ARG A 66 22.00 20.36 2.34
C ARG A 66 21.74 21.81 1.95
N VAL A 67 22.73 22.67 2.15
CA VAL A 67 22.69 24.05 1.66
C VAL A 67 22.95 24.07 0.15
N VAL A 68 22.10 24.77 -0.60
CA VAL A 68 22.26 24.91 -2.05
C VAL A 68 23.46 25.82 -2.35
N PRO A 69 24.40 25.44 -3.23
CA PRO A 69 25.66 26.15 -3.46
C PRO A 69 25.54 27.56 -4.07
N ARG A 70 24.33 28.09 -4.28
CA ARG A 70 24.05 29.42 -4.85
C ARG A 70 22.93 30.18 -4.11
N GLY A 71 22.78 29.94 -2.80
CA GLY A 71 21.81 30.66 -1.96
C GLY A 71 21.84 30.21 -0.50
N SER A 72 20.94 30.77 0.31
CA SER A 72 20.67 30.31 1.68
C SER A 72 19.63 29.18 1.74
N ALA A 73 19.14 28.73 0.58
CA ALA A 73 18.10 27.72 0.48
C ALA A 73 18.63 26.34 0.92
N LEU A 74 17.74 25.57 1.54
CA LEU A 74 17.98 24.25 2.09
C LEU A 74 17.22 23.20 1.28
N GLU A 75 17.87 22.08 0.98
CA GLU A 75 17.26 20.93 0.32
C GLU A 75 17.44 19.70 1.21
N LEU A 76 16.48 18.77 1.18
CA LEU A 76 16.70 17.45 1.76
C LEU A 76 17.77 16.71 0.94
N HIS A 77 18.68 16.02 1.62
CA HIS A 77 19.69 15.24 0.93
C HIS A 77 19.01 14.17 0.04
N PRO A 78 19.36 14.04 -1.26
CA PRO A 78 18.62 13.20 -2.20
C PRO A 78 18.49 11.73 -1.77
N GLN A 79 19.55 11.16 -1.18
CA GLN A 79 19.53 9.79 -0.66
C GLN A 79 18.64 9.64 0.59
N VAL A 80 18.58 10.66 1.43
CA VAL A 80 17.70 10.68 2.61
C VAL A 80 16.26 10.83 2.17
N LEU A 81 16.01 11.70 1.19
CA LEU A 81 14.69 11.87 0.58
C LEU A 81 14.19 10.57 -0.06
N GLU A 82 15.04 9.87 -0.81
CA GLU A 82 14.71 8.58 -1.40
C GLU A 82 14.46 7.50 -0.34
N PHE A 83 15.32 7.42 0.67
CA PHE A 83 15.19 6.48 1.79
C PHE A 83 13.94 6.73 2.63
N VAL A 84 13.67 7.97 3.01
CA VAL A 84 12.48 8.35 3.77
C VAL A 84 11.24 8.16 2.91
N ARG A 85 11.25 8.51 1.62
CA ARG A 85 10.15 8.16 0.72
C ARG A 85 9.95 6.64 0.66
N GLY A 86 11.00 5.84 0.73
CA GLY A 86 10.92 4.38 0.85
C GLY A 86 10.28 3.91 2.16
N LEU A 87 10.65 4.51 3.30
CA LEU A 87 10.05 4.22 4.61
C LEU A 87 8.61 4.73 4.75
N THR A 88 8.31 5.91 4.20
CA THR A 88 6.94 6.44 4.14
C THR A 88 6.10 5.67 3.13
N ARG A 89 6.70 5.01 2.12
CA ARG A 89 6.03 4.01 1.27
C ARG A 89 5.71 2.71 2.03
N GLU A 90 6.40 2.37 3.13
CA GLU A 90 5.88 1.34 4.05
C GLU A 90 4.67 1.86 4.85
N HIS A 91 4.54 3.18 5.04
CA HIS A 91 3.33 3.83 5.55
C HIS A 91 2.22 4.03 4.49
N GLU A 92 2.49 3.67 3.23
CA GLU A 92 1.45 3.50 2.21
C GLU A 92 0.63 2.21 2.44
N LEU A 93 0.86 1.46 3.52
CA LEU A 93 -0.10 0.47 4.01
C LEU A 93 -1.43 1.09 4.53
N GLY A 94 -1.59 2.42 4.46
CA GLY A 94 -2.86 3.16 4.49
C GLY A 94 -3.50 3.47 3.12
N LEU A 95 -2.95 2.98 2.00
CA LEU A 95 -3.37 3.29 0.62
C LEU A 95 -4.86 3.00 0.35
N SER A 96 -5.42 1.92 0.92
CA SER A 96 -6.84 1.57 0.71
C SER A 96 -7.77 2.54 1.45
N GLN A 97 -7.37 3.04 2.63
CA GLN A 97 -8.10 4.07 3.35
C GLN A 97 -8.01 5.43 2.64
N VAL A 98 -6.85 5.77 2.06
CA VAL A 98 -6.69 6.99 1.25
C VAL A 98 -7.56 6.94 0.00
N LEU A 99 -7.56 5.81 -0.71
CA LEU A 99 -8.43 5.62 -1.87
C LEU A 99 -9.90 5.74 -1.44
N ARG A 100 -10.29 5.07 -0.36
CA ARG A 100 -11.65 5.15 0.21
C ARG A 100 -12.07 6.56 0.57
N ALA A 101 -11.20 7.33 1.24
CA ALA A 101 -11.46 8.73 1.58
C ALA A 101 -11.63 9.60 0.32
N ARG A 102 -10.84 9.36 -0.74
CA ARG A 102 -11.00 10.06 -2.03
C ARG A 102 -12.31 9.68 -2.72
N VAL A 103 -12.72 8.42 -2.63
CA VAL A 103 -14.01 7.94 -3.13
C VAL A 103 -15.18 8.56 -2.38
N ASP A 104 -15.08 8.68 -1.06
CA ASP A 104 -16.07 9.42 -0.25
C ASP A 104 -16.10 10.92 -0.60
N ALA A 105 -14.94 11.53 -0.86
CA ALA A 105 -14.85 12.92 -1.30
C ALA A 105 -15.51 13.16 -2.68
N ILE A 106 -15.52 12.16 -3.58
CA ILE A 106 -16.27 12.24 -4.84
C ILE A 106 -17.77 12.40 -4.56
N ARG A 107 -18.32 11.62 -3.63
CA ARG A 107 -19.74 11.72 -3.23
C ARG A 107 -20.07 13.12 -2.74
N GLU A 108 -19.24 13.68 -1.85
CA GLU A 108 -19.44 15.02 -1.31
C GLU A 108 -19.34 16.11 -2.38
N ALA A 109 -18.33 16.06 -3.25
CA ALA A 109 -18.17 17.02 -4.34
C ALA A 109 -19.31 16.92 -5.37
N THR A 110 -19.85 15.72 -5.59
CA THR A 110 -21.02 15.49 -6.44
C THR A 110 -22.29 16.10 -5.82
N ALA A 111 -22.49 15.93 -4.52
CA ALA A 111 -23.60 16.58 -3.81
C ALA A 111 -23.50 18.12 -3.89
N GLN A 112 -22.30 18.66 -3.68
CA GLN A 112 -22.05 20.11 -3.85
C GLN A 112 -22.36 20.61 -5.25
N LEU A 113 -22.03 19.82 -6.29
CA LEU A 113 -22.37 20.14 -7.68
C LEU A 113 -23.89 20.14 -7.90
N ALA A 114 -24.59 19.11 -7.40
CA ALA A 114 -26.04 19.00 -7.51
C ALA A 114 -26.75 20.17 -6.80
N ASP A 115 -26.33 20.52 -5.59
CA ASP A 115 -26.87 21.66 -4.83
C ASP A 115 -26.63 22.98 -5.57
N ALA A 116 -25.41 23.19 -6.10
CA ALA A 116 -25.09 24.38 -6.87
C ALA A 116 -25.92 24.48 -8.15
N LEU A 117 -26.24 23.35 -8.78
CA LEU A 117 -27.08 23.28 -9.98
C LEU A 117 -28.52 23.71 -9.69
N VAL A 118 -29.12 23.16 -8.62
CA VAL A 118 -30.47 23.50 -8.15
C VAL A 118 -30.56 24.98 -7.80
N LEU A 119 -29.57 25.51 -7.07
CA LEU A 119 -29.52 26.91 -6.66
C LEU A 119 -29.08 27.87 -7.78
N GLY A 120 -28.72 27.35 -8.96
CA GLY A 120 -28.28 28.16 -10.11
C GLY A 120 -26.97 28.92 -9.90
N ARG A 121 -26.11 28.49 -8.97
CA ARG A 121 -24.87 29.18 -8.62
C ARG A 121 -23.71 28.74 -9.50
N ALA A 122 -23.40 29.53 -10.53
CA ALA A 122 -22.37 29.20 -11.52
C ALA A 122 -20.96 28.99 -10.89
N ASP A 123 -20.57 29.81 -9.91
CA ASP A 123 -19.27 29.68 -9.25
C ASP A 123 -19.19 28.42 -8.38
N GLY A 124 -20.30 28.05 -7.71
CA GLY A 124 -20.41 26.81 -6.95
C GLY A 124 -20.26 25.58 -7.86
N MET A 125 -20.90 25.58 -9.03
CA MET A 125 -20.75 24.51 -10.01
C MET A 125 -19.30 24.40 -10.48
N ARG A 126 -18.65 25.54 -10.81
CA ARG A 126 -17.25 25.56 -11.26
C ARG A 126 -16.29 25.02 -10.20
N SER A 127 -16.45 25.43 -8.94
CA SER A 127 -15.63 24.95 -7.83
C SER A 127 -15.79 23.44 -7.61
N ALA A 128 -17.04 22.96 -7.56
CA ALA A 128 -17.33 21.53 -7.38
C ALA A 128 -16.77 20.69 -8.54
N ALA A 129 -16.93 21.14 -9.78
CA ALA A 129 -16.37 20.45 -10.95
C ALA A 129 -14.84 20.43 -10.96
N SER A 130 -14.18 21.52 -10.54
CA SER A 130 -12.71 21.54 -10.38
C SER A 130 -12.26 20.57 -9.31
N LYS A 131 -12.99 20.47 -8.19
CA LYS A 131 -12.71 19.51 -7.12
C LYS A 131 -12.85 18.07 -7.60
N LEU A 132 -13.92 17.77 -8.34
CA LEU A 132 -14.11 16.46 -8.99
C LEU A 132 -12.98 16.14 -9.97
N ALA A 133 -12.59 17.10 -10.82
CA ALA A 133 -11.51 16.92 -11.78
C ALA A 133 -10.18 16.57 -11.13
N GLU A 134 -9.89 17.19 -9.99
CA GLU A 134 -8.69 16.95 -9.20
C GLU A 134 -8.73 15.59 -8.49
N LEU A 135 -9.86 15.24 -7.87
CA LEU A 135 -10.06 13.92 -7.26
C LEU A 135 -9.89 12.81 -8.29
N PHE A 136 -10.49 12.95 -9.48
CA PHE A 136 -10.33 11.95 -10.55
C PHE A 136 -8.87 11.81 -10.99
N ARG A 137 -8.16 12.94 -11.13
CA ARG A 137 -6.73 12.92 -11.48
C ARG A 137 -5.90 12.19 -10.43
N GLN A 138 -6.11 12.47 -9.14
CA GLN A 138 -5.40 11.85 -8.04
C GLN A 138 -5.66 10.35 -7.97
N ILE A 139 -6.91 9.92 -8.14
CA ILE A 139 -7.27 8.50 -8.13
C ILE A 139 -6.65 7.79 -9.34
N SER A 140 -6.74 8.36 -10.54
CA SER A 140 -6.11 7.77 -11.73
C SER A 140 -4.60 7.59 -11.54
N GLN A 141 -3.91 8.59 -10.97
CA GLN A 141 -2.48 8.51 -10.68
C GLN A 141 -2.15 7.44 -9.65
N GLN A 142 -2.97 7.33 -8.59
CA GLN A 142 -2.79 6.29 -7.58
C GLN A 142 -2.94 4.90 -8.21
N LEU A 143 -4.03 4.64 -8.93
CA LEU A 143 -4.28 3.34 -9.57
C LEU A 143 -3.17 2.95 -10.57
N ASP A 144 -2.61 3.92 -11.30
CA ASP A 144 -1.51 3.68 -12.23
C ASP A 144 -0.20 3.34 -11.49
N GLN A 145 0.10 4.05 -10.39
CA GLN A 145 1.23 3.77 -9.52
C GLN A 145 1.11 2.39 -8.88
N ASP A 146 -0.07 2.04 -8.38
CA ASP A 146 -0.36 0.75 -7.75
C ASP A 146 -0.11 -0.39 -8.73
N ARG A 147 -0.63 -0.26 -9.95
CA ARG A 147 -0.39 -1.21 -11.03
C ARG A 147 1.11 -1.44 -11.22
N HIS A 148 1.91 -0.38 -11.30
CA HIS A 148 3.34 -0.50 -11.49
C HIS A 148 4.04 -1.15 -10.29
N ALA A 149 3.68 -0.78 -9.08
CA ALA A 149 4.24 -1.36 -7.86
C ALA A 149 4.01 -2.87 -7.77
N ILE A 150 2.78 -3.32 -8.10
CA ILE A 150 2.40 -4.74 -8.08
C ILE A 150 3.15 -5.53 -9.16
N LEU A 151 3.27 -4.97 -10.36
CA LEU A 151 4.04 -5.60 -11.44
C LEU A 151 5.52 -5.72 -11.08
N GLU A 152 6.10 -4.68 -10.50
CA GLU A 152 7.50 -4.71 -10.01
C GLU A 152 7.71 -5.73 -8.90
N LEU A 153 6.78 -5.85 -7.95
CA LEU A 153 6.82 -6.89 -6.91
C LEU A 153 6.76 -8.29 -7.53
N ALA A 154 5.86 -8.50 -8.49
CA ALA A 154 5.73 -9.77 -9.20
C ALA A 154 6.98 -10.11 -10.02
N GLU A 155 7.61 -9.13 -10.69
CA GLU A 155 8.86 -9.35 -11.43
C GLU A 155 10.04 -9.63 -10.49
N ARG A 156 10.15 -8.93 -9.35
CA ARG A 156 11.15 -9.23 -8.31
C ARG A 156 11.00 -10.64 -7.76
N ALA A 157 9.77 -11.08 -7.48
CA ALA A 157 9.47 -12.44 -7.05
C ALA A 157 9.88 -13.50 -8.10
N LYS A 158 9.72 -13.20 -9.39
CA LYS A 158 10.16 -14.08 -10.49
C LYS A 158 11.68 -14.14 -10.62
N ALA A 159 12.35 -13.01 -10.44
CA ALA A 159 13.81 -12.90 -10.53
C ALA A 159 14.52 -13.48 -9.29
N ALA A 160 13.80 -13.67 -8.18
CA ALA A 160 14.33 -14.28 -6.97
C ALA A 160 14.79 -15.74 -7.20
N ASP A 161 15.80 -16.15 -6.44
CA ASP A 161 16.50 -17.43 -6.62
C ASP A 161 15.58 -18.63 -6.83
N ALA A 162 15.87 -19.40 -7.89
CA ALA A 162 15.14 -20.60 -8.26
C ALA A 162 15.12 -21.69 -7.17
N ASN A 163 16.01 -21.58 -6.18
CA ASN A 163 16.16 -22.51 -5.07
C ASN A 163 15.23 -22.19 -3.88
N LEU A 164 14.63 -21.00 -3.82
CA LEU A 164 13.70 -20.63 -2.76
C LEU A 164 12.31 -21.26 -3.02
N PRO A 165 11.59 -21.79 -2.02
CA PRO A 165 10.22 -22.26 -2.22
C PRO A 165 9.30 -21.16 -2.78
N LEU A 166 8.40 -21.53 -3.70
CA LEU A 166 7.55 -20.57 -4.44
C LEU A 166 6.71 -19.66 -3.52
N VAL A 167 6.13 -20.25 -2.46
CA VAL A 167 5.37 -19.53 -1.42
C VAL A 167 6.21 -18.44 -0.74
N ARG A 168 7.52 -18.67 -0.56
CA ARG A 168 8.43 -17.67 0.03
C ARG A 168 8.89 -16.63 -0.96
N ARG A 169 8.94 -16.94 -2.27
CA ARG A 169 9.29 -15.95 -3.31
C ARG A 169 8.19 -14.92 -3.52
N TYR A 170 6.94 -15.35 -3.39
CA TYR A 170 5.76 -14.52 -3.61
C TYR A 170 5.06 -14.09 -2.31
N ALA A 171 5.68 -14.29 -1.14
CA ALA A 171 5.08 -13.90 0.14
C ALA A 171 4.70 -12.41 0.15
N ASP A 172 5.65 -11.55 -0.21
CA ASP A 172 5.46 -10.10 -0.28
C ASP A 172 4.40 -9.70 -1.33
N VAL A 173 4.28 -10.47 -2.41
CA VAL A 173 3.26 -10.25 -3.44
C VAL A 173 1.88 -10.58 -2.85
N LEU A 174 1.72 -11.75 -2.23
CA LEU A 174 0.46 -12.18 -1.62
C LEU A 174 0.02 -11.25 -0.49
N GLU A 175 0.95 -10.81 0.36
CA GLU A 175 0.65 -9.85 1.43
C GLU A 175 0.16 -8.50 0.87
N ALA A 176 0.78 -8.00 -0.21
CA ALA A 176 0.32 -6.80 -0.89
C ALA A 176 -1.06 -6.98 -1.55
N PHE A 177 -1.36 -8.20 -2.04
CA PHE A 177 -2.69 -8.53 -2.55
C PHE A 177 -3.77 -8.44 -1.46
N ASP A 178 -3.56 -9.14 -0.34
CA ASP A 178 -4.54 -9.21 0.75
C ASP A 178 -4.72 -7.84 1.42
N SER A 179 -3.64 -7.11 1.63
CA SER A 179 -3.66 -5.83 2.37
C SER A 179 -4.22 -4.66 1.54
N TYR A 180 -4.13 -4.74 0.20
CA TYR A 180 -4.44 -3.59 -0.66
C TYR A 180 -5.38 -3.90 -1.82
N ILE A 181 -5.08 -4.93 -2.60
CA ILE A 181 -5.82 -5.22 -3.84
C ILE A 181 -7.20 -5.76 -3.51
N GLU A 182 -7.34 -6.60 -2.49
CA GLU A 182 -8.63 -7.14 -2.08
C GLU A 182 -9.57 -6.06 -1.52
N PRO A 183 -9.15 -5.16 -0.61
CA PRO A 183 -9.96 -3.99 -0.22
C PRO A 183 -10.33 -3.08 -1.39
N MET A 184 -9.40 -2.85 -2.33
CA MET A 184 -9.68 -2.11 -3.55
C MET A 184 -10.72 -2.83 -4.43
N ALA A 185 -10.59 -4.14 -4.60
CA ALA A 185 -11.52 -4.98 -5.35
C ALA A 185 -12.93 -4.95 -4.75
N GLN A 186 -13.05 -5.05 -3.43
CA GLN A 186 -14.32 -4.95 -2.71
C GLN A 186 -14.98 -3.59 -2.92
N MET A 187 -14.21 -2.50 -2.82
CA MET A 187 -14.72 -1.15 -3.06
C MET A 187 -15.14 -0.90 -4.51
N MET A 188 -14.45 -1.56 -5.45
CA MET A 188 -14.72 -1.51 -6.88
C MET A 188 -15.65 -2.64 -7.34
N ASP A 189 -16.25 -3.40 -6.43
CA ASP A 189 -17.21 -4.43 -6.82
C ASP A 189 -18.43 -3.77 -7.48
N SER A 190 -19.05 -4.48 -8.41
CA SER A 190 -20.34 -4.09 -8.98
C SER A 190 -21.51 -4.59 -8.12
N GLY A 191 -21.23 -5.38 -7.09
CA GLY A 191 -22.18 -5.80 -6.06
C GLY A 191 -22.65 -4.66 -5.13
N PRO A 192 -23.59 -4.95 -4.22
CA PRO A 192 -24.19 -3.96 -3.31
C PRO A 192 -23.20 -3.32 -2.33
N GLU A 193 -22.08 -3.98 -2.05
CA GLU A 193 -21.00 -3.47 -1.18
C GLU A 193 -20.04 -2.50 -1.90
N GLY A 194 -20.07 -2.46 -3.23
CA GLY A 194 -19.20 -1.61 -4.04
C GLY A 194 -19.65 -0.16 -4.07
N THR A 195 -18.79 0.75 -3.62
CA THR A 195 -19.10 2.19 -3.53
C THR A 195 -18.51 3.01 -4.67
N PHE A 196 -17.40 2.57 -5.26
CA PHE A 196 -16.63 3.37 -6.23
C PHE A 196 -17.40 3.63 -7.52
N TYR A 197 -17.84 2.58 -8.21
CA TYR A 197 -18.53 2.74 -9.49
C TYR A 197 -19.84 3.48 -9.35
N ARG A 198 -20.57 3.25 -8.25
CA ARG A 198 -21.83 3.95 -7.94
C ARG A 198 -21.61 5.46 -7.78
N PHE A 199 -20.61 5.89 -6.99
CA PHE A 199 -20.35 7.31 -6.80
C PHE A 199 -19.81 7.97 -8.07
N LEU A 200 -18.98 7.25 -8.84
CA LEU A 200 -18.57 7.74 -10.16
C LEU A 200 -19.77 7.89 -11.09
N GLU A 201 -20.69 6.93 -11.13
CA GLU A 201 -21.90 6.98 -11.95
C GLU A 201 -22.78 8.16 -11.58
N GLN A 202 -23.00 8.37 -10.29
CA GLN A 202 -23.72 9.52 -9.79
C GLN A 202 -23.03 10.84 -10.18
N ALA A 203 -21.70 10.91 -10.08
CA ALA A 203 -20.93 12.09 -10.50
C ALA A 203 -21.08 12.36 -12.00
N GLU A 204 -21.00 11.34 -12.84
CA GLU A 204 -21.20 11.46 -14.29
C GLU A 204 -22.61 11.94 -14.64
N GLN A 205 -23.64 11.31 -14.08
CA GLN A 205 -25.04 11.71 -14.32
C GLN A 205 -25.29 13.16 -13.90
N THR A 206 -24.71 13.57 -12.76
CA THR A 206 -24.83 14.95 -12.27
C THR A 206 -24.11 15.94 -13.18
N LEU A 207 -22.92 15.58 -13.70
CA LEU A 207 -22.17 16.41 -14.64
C LEU A 207 -22.88 16.53 -16.00
N ASP A 208 -23.41 15.43 -16.53
CA ASP A 208 -24.16 15.42 -17.79
C ASP A 208 -25.44 16.26 -17.65
N HIS A 209 -26.17 16.12 -16.54
CA HIS A 209 -27.33 16.97 -16.24
C HIS A 209 -26.97 18.46 -16.07
N ALA A 210 -25.81 18.75 -15.46
CA ALA A 210 -25.30 20.11 -15.35
C ALA A 210 -24.99 20.70 -16.72
N VAL A 211 -24.40 19.91 -17.64
CA VAL A 211 -24.16 20.34 -19.03
C VAL A 211 -25.48 20.69 -19.69
N GLU A 212 -26.47 19.79 -19.68
CA GLU A 212 -27.80 20.01 -20.29
C GLU A 212 -28.47 21.28 -19.77
N THR A 213 -28.47 21.46 -18.44
CA THR A 213 -29.05 22.64 -17.79
C THR A 213 -28.35 23.93 -18.21
N LEU A 214 -27.01 23.90 -18.34
CA LEU A 214 -26.23 25.02 -18.84
C LEU A 214 -26.49 25.29 -20.32
N GLU A 215 -26.82 24.27 -21.13
CA GLU A 215 -27.23 24.45 -22.52
C GLU A 215 -28.57 25.17 -22.62
N VAL A 216 -29.58 24.71 -21.87
CA VAL A 216 -30.93 25.30 -21.86
C VAL A 216 -30.91 26.74 -21.35
N ARG A 217 -30.09 27.05 -20.33
CA ARG A 217 -29.96 28.39 -19.76
C ARG A 217 -29.09 29.35 -20.58
N GLY A 218 -28.46 28.88 -21.67
CA GLY A 218 -27.60 29.72 -22.50
C GLY A 218 -26.29 30.15 -21.81
N ALA A 219 -25.71 29.28 -20.98
CA ALA A 219 -24.45 29.57 -20.29
C ALA A 219 -23.25 29.60 -21.24
N LEU A 220 -22.14 30.19 -20.78
CA LEU A 220 -20.92 30.36 -21.59
C LEU A 220 -20.39 29.00 -22.09
N TYR A 221 -19.94 28.98 -23.35
CA TYR A 221 -19.37 27.78 -23.97
C TYR A 221 -18.21 27.18 -23.15
N THR A 222 -17.35 28.04 -22.59
CA THR A 222 -16.21 27.63 -21.76
C THR A 222 -16.64 26.88 -20.49
N GLN A 223 -17.74 27.30 -19.85
CA GLN A 223 -18.28 26.63 -18.66
C GLN A 223 -18.84 25.25 -19.02
N ARG A 224 -19.60 25.16 -20.12
CA ARG A 224 -20.11 23.89 -20.65
C ARG A 224 -18.98 22.92 -21.01
N LEU A 225 -17.94 23.44 -21.68
CA LEU A 225 -16.78 22.65 -22.09
C LEU A 225 -16.03 22.09 -20.88
N ALA A 226 -15.83 22.91 -19.84
CA ALA A 226 -15.22 22.46 -18.59
C ALA A 226 -15.99 21.29 -17.96
N MET A 227 -17.32 21.40 -17.83
CA MET A 227 -18.16 20.32 -17.29
C MET A 227 -18.06 19.03 -18.12
N ARG A 228 -18.11 19.14 -19.45
CA ARG A 228 -17.94 17.99 -20.37
C ARG A 228 -16.57 17.32 -20.21
N HIS A 229 -15.49 18.08 -20.05
CA HIS A 229 -14.17 17.51 -19.82
C HIS A 229 -14.10 16.73 -18.51
N VAL A 230 -14.74 17.21 -17.44
CA VAL A 230 -14.80 16.49 -16.15
C VAL A 230 -15.65 15.22 -16.27
N ALA A 231 -16.78 15.27 -16.97
CA ALA A 231 -17.59 14.08 -17.24
C ALA A 231 -16.82 13.02 -18.03
N PHE A 232 -16.05 13.42 -19.04
CA PHE A 232 -15.18 12.51 -19.79
C PHE A 232 -14.11 11.87 -18.90
N ARG A 233 -13.48 12.65 -18.00
CA ARG A 233 -12.51 12.11 -17.04
C ARG A 233 -13.11 11.07 -16.08
N ALA A 234 -14.36 11.24 -15.67
CA ALA A 234 -15.05 10.24 -14.86
C ALA A 234 -15.22 8.91 -15.62
N LYS A 235 -15.59 8.97 -16.91
CA LYS A 235 -15.72 7.80 -17.80
C LYS A 235 -14.39 7.08 -17.98
N GLU A 236 -13.32 7.83 -18.25
CA GLU A 236 -11.96 7.28 -18.37
C GLU A 236 -11.49 6.64 -17.05
N LEU A 237 -11.75 7.28 -15.91
CA LEU A 237 -11.39 6.71 -14.61
C LEU A 237 -12.12 5.37 -14.34
N ARG A 238 -13.40 5.24 -14.71
CA ARG A 238 -14.08 3.93 -14.60
C ARG A 238 -13.42 2.87 -15.47
N ARG A 239 -13.02 3.23 -16.69
CA ARG A 239 -12.32 2.32 -17.61
C ARG A 239 -10.98 1.89 -17.04
N LEU A 240 -10.14 2.85 -16.63
CA LEU A 240 -8.83 2.60 -16.03
C LEU A 240 -8.95 1.71 -14.80
N GLY A 241 -9.92 1.99 -13.93
CA GLY A 241 -10.17 1.17 -12.74
C GLY A 241 -10.42 -0.31 -13.08
N ARG A 242 -11.26 -0.59 -14.10
CA ARG A 242 -11.51 -1.97 -14.54
C ARG A 242 -10.27 -2.63 -15.12
N GLU A 243 -9.50 -1.89 -15.90
CA GLU A 243 -8.27 -2.39 -16.53
C GLU A 243 -7.21 -2.73 -15.48
N VAL A 244 -6.97 -1.85 -14.50
CA VAL A 244 -6.01 -2.06 -13.41
C VAL A 244 -6.41 -3.28 -12.57
N LEU A 245 -7.67 -3.36 -12.14
CA LEU A 245 -8.14 -4.49 -11.34
C LEU A 245 -7.99 -5.81 -12.08
N LYS A 246 -8.40 -5.86 -13.35
CA LYS A 246 -8.25 -7.04 -14.20
C LYS A 246 -6.78 -7.47 -14.32
N GLN A 247 -5.88 -6.52 -14.59
CA GLN A 247 -4.46 -6.82 -14.72
C GLN A 247 -3.88 -7.37 -13.42
N CYS A 248 -4.22 -6.79 -12.27
CA CYS A 248 -3.80 -7.30 -10.97
C CYS A 248 -4.31 -8.72 -10.73
N SER A 249 -5.61 -8.97 -10.95
CA SER A 249 -6.18 -10.32 -10.79
C SER A 249 -5.58 -11.36 -11.74
N ASP A 250 -5.30 -10.99 -13.00
CA ASP A 250 -4.67 -11.87 -13.97
C ASP A 250 -3.25 -12.29 -13.56
N THR A 251 -2.51 -11.42 -12.85
CA THR A 251 -1.19 -11.81 -12.32
C THR A 251 -1.28 -12.89 -11.25
N LEU A 252 -2.30 -12.85 -10.39
CA LEU A 252 -2.50 -13.82 -9.32
C LEU A 252 -3.00 -15.17 -9.86
N LEU A 253 -3.99 -15.16 -10.77
CA LEU A 253 -4.52 -16.39 -11.39
C LEU A 253 -3.42 -17.18 -12.12
N ARG A 254 -2.51 -16.49 -12.79
CA ARG A 254 -1.37 -17.16 -13.44
C ARG A 254 -0.47 -17.85 -12.43
N GLU A 255 -0.35 -17.33 -11.22
CA GLU A 255 0.52 -17.90 -10.20
C GLU A 255 -0.14 -19.09 -9.49
N GLU A 256 -1.42 -18.99 -9.15
CA GLU A 256 -2.21 -20.12 -8.64
C GLU A 256 -2.24 -21.29 -9.65
N LEU A 257 -2.42 -20.99 -10.94
CA LEU A 257 -2.34 -22.00 -12.00
C LEU A 257 -0.95 -22.63 -12.13
N ARG A 258 0.14 -21.88 -11.89
CA ARG A 258 1.51 -22.43 -11.86
C ARG A 258 1.71 -23.36 -10.67
N GLN A 259 1.22 -22.98 -9.50
CA GLN A 259 1.26 -23.82 -8.29
C GLN A 259 0.50 -25.14 -8.51
N HIS A 260 -0.73 -25.06 -9.02
CA HIS A 260 -1.54 -26.25 -9.30
C HIS A 260 -0.94 -27.14 -10.39
N ASN A 261 -0.31 -26.57 -11.41
CA ASN A 261 0.40 -27.35 -12.44
C ASN A 261 1.66 -28.04 -11.90
N ALA A 262 2.44 -27.36 -11.05
CA ALA A 262 3.61 -27.95 -10.41
C ALA A 262 3.20 -29.13 -9.49
N LEU A 263 2.14 -28.97 -8.70
CA LEU A 263 1.58 -30.02 -7.86
C LEU A 263 1.04 -31.19 -8.70
N SER A 264 0.26 -30.91 -9.74
CA SER A 264 -0.30 -31.93 -10.63
C SER A 264 0.79 -32.71 -11.38
N SER A 265 1.86 -32.04 -11.78
CA SER A 265 3.05 -32.67 -12.38
C SER A 265 3.81 -33.55 -11.38
N ALA A 266 4.03 -33.07 -10.15
CA ALA A 266 4.68 -33.83 -9.08
C ALA A 266 3.87 -35.09 -8.70
N ILE A 267 2.54 -34.95 -8.58
CA ILE A 267 1.62 -36.07 -8.33
C ILE A 267 1.67 -37.06 -9.50
N SER A 268 1.61 -36.58 -10.74
CA SER A 268 1.68 -37.43 -11.94
C SER A 268 3.01 -38.18 -12.04
N HIS A 269 4.11 -37.52 -11.69
CA HIS A 269 5.43 -38.13 -11.61
C HIS A 269 5.50 -39.20 -10.51
N LEU A 270 4.99 -38.92 -9.32
CA LEU A 270 4.89 -39.89 -8.21
C LEU A 270 4.03 -41.10 -8.60
N LEU A 271 2.86 -40.88 -9.21
CA LEU A 271 2.01 -41.96 -9.73
C LEU A 271 2.70 -42.77 -10.83
N GLY A 272 3.47 -42.13 -11.70
CA GLY A 272 4.30 -42.80 -12.70
C GLY A 272 5.43 -43.64 -12.10
N GLN A 273 6.05 -43.16 -11.02
CA GLN A 273 7.05 -43.92 -10.27
C GLN A 273 6.42 -45.10 -9.53
N ILE A 274 5.25 -44.91 -8.90
CA ILE A 274 4.46 -45.97 -8.27
C ILE A 274 4.09 -47.04 -9.29
N ARG A 275 3.65 -46.64 -10.49
CA ARG A 275 3.33 -47.57 -11.60
C ARG A 275 4.54 -48.40 -12.02
N LYS A 276 5.74 -47.81 -12.09
CA LYS A 276 6.96 -48.48 -12.57
C LYS A 276 7.70 -49.30 -11.51
N ARG A 277 7.67 -48.90 -10.24
CA ARG A 277 8.52 -49.46 -9.17
C ARG A 277 7.72 -50.10 -8.01
N GLY A 278 6.40 -49.93 -7.99
CA GLY A 278 5.51 -50.40 -6.94
C GLY A 278 5.49 -49.48 -5.70
N LEU A 279 4.36 -49.47 -5.00
CA LEU A 279 4.09 -48.63 -3.81
C LEU A 279 5.14 -48.77 -2.70
N LYS A 280 5.50 -50.01 -2.34
CA LYS A 280 6.42 -50.31 -1.22
C LYS A 280 7.86 -49.82 -1.45
N ARG A 281 8.25 -49.61 -2.71
CA ARG A 281 9.62 -49.22 -3.08
C ARG A 281 9.76 -47.71 -3.30
N THR A 282 8.65 -47.04 -3.55
CA THR A 282 8.57 -45.58 -3.79
C THR A 282 8.25 -44.82 -2.51
N LEU A 283 7.35 -45.35 -1.68
CA LEU A 283 7.05 -44.82 -0.35
C LEU A 283 7.57 -45.84 0.67
N ARG A 284 8.75 -45.58 1.26
CA ARG A 284 9.23 -46.37 2.40
C ARG A 284 8.27 -46.13 3.57
N ASN A 285 7.98 -47.17 4.36
CA ASN A 285 6.89 -47.24 5.35
C ASN A 285 6.81 -46.13 6.43
N GLY A 286 7.68 -45.11 6.41
CA GLY A 286 7.60 -43.93 7.29
C GLY A 286 7.02 -42.66 6.64
N ASP A 287 6.90 -42.60 5.30
CA ASP A 287 6.56 -41.37 4.56
C ASP A 287 5.18 -41.43 3.89
N LEU A 288 4.27 -42.28 4.37
CA LEU A 288 2.88 -42.21 3.93
C LEU A 288 2.25 -40.98 4.61
N PRO A 289 1.78 -39.95 3.85
CA PRO A 289 0.93 -38.93 4.42
C PRO A 289 -0.41 -39.59 4.73
N LEU A 290 -0.49 -40.22 5.90
CA LEU A 290 -1.78 -40.50 6.52
C LEU A 290 -2.46 -39.13 6.62
N TRP A 291 -3.58 -38.99 5.92
CA TRP A 291 -4.47 -37.84 6.06
C TRP A 291 -4.90 -37.74 7.53
N GLN A 292 -4.07 -37.10 8.36
CA GLN A 292 -4.38 -36.82 9.74
C GLN A 292 -5.29 -35.61 9.75
N ARG A 293 -6.60 -35.86 9.67
CA ARG A 293 -7.59 -34.91 10.17
C ARG A 293 -7.29 -34.69 11.64
N GLY A 294 -6.99 -33.45 12.00
CA GLY A 294 -6.58 -33.08 13.34
C GLY A 294 -7.58 -33.49 14.42
N PHE A 295 -7.06 -34.13 15.46
CA PHE A 295 -7.56 -34.02 16.83
C PHE A 295 -6.33 -34.07 17.76
N PRO A 296 -6.24 -33.22 18.79
CA PRO A 296 -5.13 -33.26 19.73
C PRO A 296 -5.31 -34.51 20.61
N ARG A 297 -4.59 -35.59 20.30
CA ARG A 297 -4.52 -36.74 21.19
C ARG A 297 -3.30 -36.61 22.10
N ARG A 298 -3.63 -36.52 23.40
CA ARG A 298 -2.81 -36.62 24.60
C ARG A 298 -1.45 -37.27 24.37
N VAL A 299 -0.42 -36.58 24.86
CA VAL A 299 0.92 -37.09 25.12
C VAL A 299 0.80 -38.41 25.89
N SER A 300 1.03 -39.52 25.21
CA SER A 300 1.36 -40.79 25.84
C SER A 300 2.87 -40.80 26.03
N VAL A 301 3.32 -40.51 27.24
CA VAL A 301 4.71 -40.67 27.65
C VAL A 301 5.05 -42.16 27.56
N GLY A 302 5.83 -42.54 26.55
CA GLY A 302 6.45 -43.86 26.44
C GLY A 302 7.59 -43.96 27.46
N GLY A 303 7.62 -45.07 28.20
CA GLY A 303 8.39 -45.26 29.43
C GLY A 303 9.90 -45.48 29.27
N ASP A 304 10.61 -44.57 28.61
CA ASP A 304 12.07 -44.61 28.49
C ASP A 304 12.79 -43.42 29.16
N PHE A 305 12.08 -42.58 29.93
CA PHE A 305 12.67 -41.46 30.67
C PHE A 305 12.91 -41.69 32.18
N LEU A 306 12.72 -42.92 32.69
CA LEU A 306 12.91 -43.23 34.11
C LEU A 306 14.34 -43.64 34.52
N SER A 307 15.32 -43.64 33.61
CA SER A 307 16.72 -44.00 33.96
C SER A 307 17.64 -42.80 34.25
N VAL A 308 17.16 -41.56 34.13
CA VAL A 308 18.02 -40.36 34.29
C VAL A 308 17.77 -39.60 35.60
N PHE A 309 16.83 -40.03 36.46
CA PHE A 309 16.52 -39.36 37.74
C PHE A 309 16.62 -40.24 39.00
N CYS A 310 17.46 -41.28 38.99
CA CYS A 310 17.80 -42.05 40.19
C CYS A 310 19.23 -41.78 40.68
N VAL A 311 19.57 -40.52 40.94
CA VAL A 311 20.58 -40.14 41.95
C VAL A 311 20.17 -38.77 42.49
N VAL A 312 20.34 -38.58 43.80
CA VAL A 312 20.03 -37.38 44.63
C VAL A 312 18.68 -37.53 45.36
N ASN A 313 18.66 -38.28 46.48
CA ASN A 313 18.69 -37.74 47.86
C ASN A 313 17.23 -37.67 48.38
N ILE A 314 16.77 -38.27 49.46
CA ILE A 314 17.17 -38.27 50.89
C ILE A 314 16.28 -39.40 51.50
N GLY A 315 16.76 -40.37 52.28
CA GLY A 315 17.06 -40.26 53.70
C GLY A 315 15.79 -40.21 54.58
N LEU A 316 15.76 -41.00 55.66
CA LEU A 316 14.78 -41.05 56.78
C LEU A 316 13.62 -42.07 56.61
N SER A 317 13.70 -43.26 57.22
CA SER A 317 13.25 -43.63 58.60
C SER A 317 11.73 -43.46 58.77
N GLU A 318 10.87 -44.40 59.16
CA GLU A 318 10.87 -45.60 60.02
C GLU A 318 9.87 -46.61 59.40
N VAL A 319 9.84 -47.93 59.67
CA VAL A 319 9.32 -48.61 60.88
C VAL A 319 9.58 -50.13 60.74
N SER A 320 10.04 -50.73 61.85
CA SER A 320 10.32 -52.16 62.15
C SER A 320 11.75 -52.64 61.89
#